data_AF-A0A938A7S0-F1
#
_entry.id   AF-A0A938A7S0-F1
#
_cell.length_a   1.000
_cell.length_b   1.000
_cell.length_c   1.000
_cell.angle_alpha   90.00
_cell.angle_beta   90.00
_cell.angle_gamma   90.00
#
_symmetry.space_group_name_H-M   'P 1'
#
loop_
_entity.id
_entity.type
_entity.pdbx_description
1 polymer ?
#
loop_
_entity_poly.entity_id
_entity_poly.type
_entity_poly.pdbx_seq_one_letter_code
_entity_poly.pdbx_strand_id
1 'polypeptide(L)'
;MGHQDSVFAALHRSVLLASLSGREWRGATAVDGRARGGHGAAMTIDLRTFPRDDVVMDGTGPADWLKPGALIDSDHPTVTAWARDIVGESGDPREKSLRLYHAVRDDIRYDPYTTPLRPDAYKASATLAARHGYCINKAGLMAAACRAVGVPARVGYADVRNHMTTKRMTEFMGTDVFYFHGYVDIGLEGRWIKATPAFNRQLTERFGLKPLEWDGRSDSIYHPYDMAGRRHMEYLAYRGVYADIPFDTIAECFRREYPRMHVAMSGGAIEGDFGAEGEAETKAAARP
;
A
#
# COMPACT_ATOMS: atom_id res chain seq x y z
N MET A 1 60.23 -38.26 -16.25
CA MET A 1 59.64 -37.62 -17.45
C MET A 1 58.16 -37.45 -17.16
N GLY A 2 57.54 -36.28 -16.99
CA GLY A 2 57.91 -34.87 -17.09
C GLY A 2 56.62 -34.05 -17.26
N HIS A 3 56.47 -32.95 -16.49
CA HIS A 3 55.48 -31.85 -16.56
C HIS A 3 54.02 -32.16 -16.13
N GLN A 4 53.50 -31.70 -14.98
CA GLN A 4 53.15 -30.34 -14.47
C GLN A 4 51.74 -29.80 -14.88
N ASP A 5 50.86 -29.80 -13.87
CA ASP A 5 49.90 -28.78 -13.41
C ASP A 5 48.72 -28.22 -14.25
N SER A 6 47.57 -28.20 -13.55
CA SER A 6 46.40 -27.30 -13.65
C SER A 6 45.36 -27.56 -14.74
N VAL A 7 44.14 -27.97 -14.35
CA VAL A 7 42.91 -27.13 -14.28
C VAL A 7 41.78 -28.02 -13.74
N PHE A 8 41.48 -27.90 -12.45
CA PHE A 8 40.22 -28.35 -11.84
C PHE A 8 39.34 -27.10 -11.61
N ALA A 9 38.02 -27.26 -11.74
CA ALA A 9 36.95 -26.30 -11.41
C ALA A 9 36.35 -25.47 -12.57
N ALA A 10 35.30 -26.00 -13.20
CA ALA A 10 34.29 -25.22 -13.91
C ALA A 10 32.95 -25.98 -13.91
N LEU A 11 32.16 -25.85 -12.84
CA LEU A 11 30.70 -26.12 -12.77
C LEU A 11 30.18 -25.84 -11.34
N HIS A 12 30.22 -24.58 -10.91
CA HIS A 12 29.42 -24.03 -9.79
C HIS A 12 29.74 -22.53 -9.63
N ARG A 13 29.06 -21.64 -10.38
CA ARG A 13 29.08 -20.18 -10.14
C ARG A 13 28.02 -19.49 -11.00
N SER A 14 26.84 -19.25 -10.42
CA SER A 14 25.92 -18.16 -10.86
C SER A 14 24.99 -17.67 -9.73
N VAL A 15 25.26 -18.00 -8.46
CA VAL A 15 24.58 -17.39 -7.31
C VAL A 15 25.65 -16.74 -6.43
N LEU A 16 26.20 -15.62 -6.87
CA LEU A 16 26.97 -14.69 -6.02
C LEU A 16 27.34 -13.46 -6.84
N LEU A 17 26.47 -12.45 -6.82
CA LEU A 17 26.80 -11.02 -7.02
C LEU A 17 25.60 -10.18 -6.58
N ALA A 18 25.33 -10.18 -5.28
CA ALA A 18 24.57 -9.13 -4.59
C ALA A 18 25.17 -8.93 -3.19
N SER A 19 26.47 -8.63 -3.16
CA SER A 19 27.16 -8.11 -1.98
C SER A 19 28.07 -6.98 -2.44
N LEU A 20 27.45 -5.85 -2.82
CA LEU A 20 28.10 -4.55 -2.96
C LEU A 20 27.09 -3.42 -2.64
N SER A 21 26.54 -3.45 -1.44
CA SER A 21 26.45 -2.25 -0.60
C SER A 21 26.12 -2.71 0.82
N GLY A 22 27.14 -2.85 1.67
CA GLY A 22 26.99 -3.06 3.11
C GLY A 22 26.37 -1.85 3.82
N ARG A 23 25.19 -1.40 3.37
CA ARG A 23 24.33 -0.50 4.13
C ARG A 23 23.40 -1.38 4.95
N GLU A 24 23.74 -1.54 6.22
CA GLU A 24 22.78 -1.97 7.22
C GLU A 24 21.52 -1.10 7.11
N TRP A 25 20.37 -1.73 6.94
CA TRP A 25 19.07 -1.06 6.98
C TRP A 25 18.87 -0.57 8.42
N ARG A 26 19.05 0.73 8.65
CA ARG A 26 18.79 1.34 9.96
C ARG A 26 17.28 1.49 10.14
N GLY A 27 16.71 0.82 11.14
CA GLY A 27 15.36 1.12 11.66
C GLY A 27 14.44 -0.09 11.81
N ALA A 28 14.64 -0.86 12.88
CA ALA A 28 13.57 -1.61 13.54
C ALA A 28 14.01 -1.83 14.99
N THR A 29 13.36 -1.19 15.96
CA THR A 29 13.55 -1.49 17.38
C THR A 29 12.26 -2.09 17.91
N ALA A 30 12.24 -3.40 18.15
CA ALA A 30 11.20 -4.06 18.92
C ALA A 30 11.31 -3.61 20.38
N VAL A 31 10.27 -3.03 20.99
CA VAL A 31 10.25 -2.82 22.43
C VAL A 31 8.85 -2.85 23.04
N ASP A 32 8.84 -3.45 24.23
CA ASP A 32 7.80 -3.80 25.18
C ASP A 32 6.92 -2.63 25.64
N GLY A 33 5.65 -2.93 25.95
CA GLY A 33 4.61 -1.95 26.20
C GLY A 33 4.50 -1.53 27.66
N ARG A 34 4.49 -0.21 27.91
CA ARG A 34 3.71 0.49 28.98
C ARG A 34 3.99 2.00 29.03
N ALA A 35 2.95 2.82 28.86
CA ALA A 35 2.74 4.11 29.54
C ALA A 35 1.31 4.61 29.19
N ARG A 36 0.34 4.61 30.12
CA ARG A 36 -0.06 5.68 31.08
C ARG A 36 -0.41 7.02 30.42
N GLY A 37 -1.70 7.38 30.55
CA GLY A 37 -2.35 8.48 29.86
C GLY A 37 -2.22 9.86 30.48
N GLY A 38 -2.66 10.84 29.70
CA GLY A 38 -2.93 12.23 30.07
C GLY A 38 -3.77 12.88 28.96
N HIS A 39 -4.83 13.60 29.34
CA HIS A 39 -5.68 14.38 28.43
C HIS A 39 -5.04 15.74 28.11
N GLY A 40 -5.06 16.16 26.84
CA GLY A 40 -4.72 17.53 26.44
C GLY A 40 -4.73 17.72 24.92
N ALA A 41 -5.52 18.69 24.44
CA ALA A 41 -5.58 19.33 23.12
C ALA A 41 -5.50 18.43 21.86
N ALA A 42 -6.47 18.58 20.95
CA ALA A 42 -6.48 17.90 19.65
C ALA A 42 -5.27 18.34 18.79
N MET A 43 -4.13 17.70 19.00
CA MET A 43 -2.96 17.72 18.13
C MET A 43 -3.41 17.16 16.78
N THR A 44 -3.18 17.90 15.70
CA THR A 44 -3.31 17.35 14.36
C THR A 44 -2.25 16.27 14.21
N ILE A 45 -2.69 15.01 14.16
CA ILE A 45 -1.82 13.84 14.07
C ILE A 45 -1.37 13.70 12.60
N ASP A 46 -0.07 13.86 12.39
CA ASP A 46 0.60 13.74 11.09
C ASP A 46 1.39 12.42 11.13
N LEU A 47 1.30 11.57 10.09
CA LEU A 47 2.06 10.31 10.08
C LEU A 47 3.58 10.55 10.19
N ARG A 48 4.07 11.72 9.78
CA ARG A 48 5.47 12.17 9.97
C ARG A 48 5.78 12.59 11.41
N THR A 49 4.76 12.72 12.26
CA THR A 49 4.88 13.12 13.66
C THR A 49 4.70 11.96 14.64
N PHE A 50 4.38 10.75 14.18
CA PHE A 50 4.53 9.60 15.06
C PHE A 50 6.02 9.45 15.40
N PRO A 51 6.37 9.25 16.67
CA PRO A 51 7.77 9.04 17.07
C PRO A 51 8.42 7.84 16.36
N ARG A 52 7.60 6.90 15.87
CA ARG A 52 7.98 5.75 15.04
C ARG A 52 6.85 5.45 14.06
N ASP A 53 7.17 5.40 12.77
CA ASP A 53 6.27 5.07 11.66
C ASP A 53 6.77 3.85 10.86
N ASP A 54 7.65 3.06 11.48
CA ASP A 54 8.35 1.89 10.91
C ASP A 54 8.19 0.62 11.76
N VAL A 55 7.32 0.65 12.79
CA VAL A 55 7.11 -0.48 13.71
C VAL A 55 6.56 -1.70 12.98
N VAL A 56 7.35 -2.77 12.94
CA VAL A 56 7.00 -4.05 12.33
C VAL A 56 6.12 -4.85 13.28
N MET A 57 4.90 -5.18 12.84
CA MET A 57 3.87 -5.77 13.70
C MET A 57 3.79 -7.29 13.62
N ASP A 58 4.31 -7.90 12.55
CA ASP A 58 4.28 -9.34 12.30
C ASP A 58 5.61 -10.05 12.60
N GLY A 59 6.55 -9.35 13.25
CA GLY A 59 7.85 -9.89 13.64
C GLY A 59 8.80 -10.20 12.48
N THR A 60 8.47 -9.75 11.25
CA THR A 60 9.28 -10.02 10.06
C THR A 60 10.53 -9.14 9.97
N GLY A 61 11.48 -9.56 9.13
CA GLY A 61 12.72 -8.82 8.89
C GLY A 61 12.93 -8.44 7.43
N PRO A 62 14.04 -7.74 7.13
CA PRO A 62 14.37 -7.28 5.78
C PRO A 62 14.35 -8.36 4.69
N ALA A 63 14.69 -9.60 5.03
CA ALA A 63 14.69 -10.72 4.09
C ALA A 63 13.27 -11.13 3.65
N ASP A 64 12.24 -10.88 4.46
CA ASP A 64 10.87 -11.27 4.16
C ASP A 64 10.18 -10.27 3.23
N TRP A 65 10.67 -9.02 3.21
CA TRP A 65 10.15 -7.95 2.34
C TRP A 65 10.59 -8.06 0.89
N LEU A 66 11.30 -9.13 0.54
CA LEU A 66 11.62 -9.57 -0.82
C LEU A 66 10.92 -10.89 -1.19
N LYS A 67 10.31 -11.58 -0.23
CA LYS A 67 9.69 -12.90 -0.42
C LYS A 67 8.18 -12.76 -0.68
N PRO A 68 7.59 -13.74 -1.37
CA PRO A 68 6.14 -13.85 -1.43
C PRO A 68 5.55 -14.11 -0.04
N GLY A 69 4.37 -13.54 0.19
CA GLY A 69 3.47 -13.86 1.29
C GLY A 69 2.28 -14.71 0.82
N ALA A 70 1.34 -14.97 1.72
CA ALA A 70 0.09 -15.65 1.41
C ALA A 70 -0.89 -14.76 0.61
N LEU A 71 -0.91 -13.45 0.90
CA LEU A 71 -1.76 -12.47 0.20
C LEU A 71 -0.95 -11.55 -0.71
N ILE A 72 0.26 -11.16 -0.32
CA ILE A 72 1.23 -10.51 -1.21
C ILE A 72 2.01 -11.60 -1.97
N ASP A 73 1.31 -12.30 -2.87
CA ASP A 73 1.81 -13.44 -3.64
C ASP A 73 2.69 -13.01 -4.83
N SER A 74 3.84 -12.39 -4.52
CA SER A 74 4.76 -11.78 -5.50
C SER A 74 5.38 -12.76 -6.50
N ASP A 75 5.40 -14.05 -6.18
CA ASP A 75 5.89 -15.12 -7.05
C ASP A 75 4.81 -15.66 -8.00
N HIS A 76 3.57 -15.17 -7.89
CA HIS A 76 2.49 -15.57 -8.80
C HIS A 76 2.87 -15.19 -10.25
N PRO A 77 2.75 -16.12 -11.23
CA PRO A 77 3.25 -15.90 -12.60
C PRO A 77 2.67 -14.66 -13.27
N THR A 78 1.38 -14.37 -13.05
CA THR A 78 0.73 -13.17 -13.63
C THR A 78 1.24 -11.88 -13.01
N VAL A 79 1.51 -11.85 -11.70
CA VAL A 79 2.07 -10.69 -11.00
C VAL A 79 3.50 -10.45 -11.49
N THR A 80 4.30 -11.52 -11.59
CA THR A 80 5.68 -11.44 -12.08
C THR A 80 5.74 -10.96 -13.53
N ALA A 81 4.92 -11.53 -14.41
CA ALA A 81 4.87 -11.15 -15.82
C ALA A 81 4.42 -9.69 -15.98
N TRP A 82 3.34 -9.29 -15.28
CA TRP A 82 2.85 -7.93 -15.32
C TRP A 82 3.87 -6.92 -14.79
N ALA A 83 4.50 -7.20 -13.65
CA ALA A 83 5.50 -6.31 -13.09
C ALA A 83 6.72 -6.15 -14.02
N ARG A 84 7.19 -7.23 -14.65
CA ARG A 84 8.29 -7.21 -15.61
C ARG A 84 7.96 -6.41 -16.87
N ASP A 85 6.75 -6.57 -17.41
CA ASP A 85 6.28 -5.80 -18.57
C ASP A 85 6.26 -4.30 -18.27
N ILE A 86 5.68 -3.89 -17.13
CA ILE A 86 5.61 -2.49 -16.72
C ILE A 86 7.01 -1.87 -16.53
N VAL A 87 7.94 -2.59 -15.90
CA VAL A 87 9.28 -2.03 -15.65
C VAL A 87 10.20 -2.09 -16.86
N GLY A 88 9.94 -2.98 -17.82
CA GLY A 88 10.79 -3.23 -18.98
C GLY A 88 12.24 -3.51 -18.60
N GLU A 89 13.18 -2.99 -19.38
CA GLU A 89 14.62 -3.19 -19.20
C GLU A 89 15.27 -2.27 -18.15
N SER A 90 14.48 -1.51 -17.36
CA SER A 90 15.06 -0.59 -16.38
C SER A 90 15.87 -1.35 -15.33
N GLY A 91 17.11 -0.93 -15.10
CA GLY A 91 17.96 -1.44 -14.02
C GLY A 91 17.82 -0.67 -12.71
N ASP A 92 17.21 0.51 -12.71
CA ASP A 92 17.10 1.41 -11.55
C ASP A 92 15.89 1.04 -10.67
N PRO A 93 16.09 0.59 -9.42
CA PRO A 93 15.00 0.32 -8.48
C PRO A 93 13.98 1.46 -8.32
N ARG A 94 14.43 2.71 -8.38
CA ARG A 94 13.56 3.87 -8.27
C ARG A 94 12.66 4.00 -9.50
N GLU A 95 13.24 3.96 -10.69
CA GLU A 95 12.47 4.01 -11.94
C GLU A 95 11.48 2.84 -12.05
N LYS A 96 11.89 1.62 -11.70
CA LYS A 96 11.00 0.45 -11.61
C LYS A 96 9.79 0.76 -10.71
N SER A 97 10.06 1.25 -9.51
CA SER A 97 9.01 1.56 -8.52
C SER A 97 8.07 2.66 -9.00
N LEU A 98 8.58 3.68 -9.71
CA LEU A 98 7.75 4.75 -10.29
C LEU A 98 6.80 4.24 -11.37
N ARG A 99 7.29 3.40 -12.28
CA ARG A 99 6.45 2.80 -13.33
C ARG A 99 5.35 1.92 -12.72
N LEU A 100 5.72 1.08 -11.75
CA LEU A 100 4.78 0.26 -10.99
C LEU A 100 3.76 1.11 -10.23
N TYR A 101 4.19 2.20 -9.59
CA TYR A 101 3.31 3.11 -8.88
C TYR A 101 2.22 3.67 -9.79
N HIS A 102 2.59 4.21 -10.96
CA HIS A 102 1.63 4.76 -11.91
C HIS A 102 0.71 3.68 -12.49
N ALA A 103 1.25 2.49 -12.80
CA ALA A 103 0.45 1.37 -13.27
C ALA A 103 -0.58 0.94 -12.20
N VAL A 104 -0.16 0.68 -10.95
CA VAL A 104 -1.10 0.34 -9.88
C VAL A 104 -2.10 1.48 -9.65
N ARG A 105 -1.66 2.75 -9.66
CA ARG A 105 -2.53 3.90 -9.43
C ARG A 105 -3.61 3.97 -10.50
N ASP A 106 -3.25 3.94 -11.77
CA ASP A 106 -4.16 4.32 -12.86
C ASP A 106 -4.82 3.13 -13.58
N ASP A 107 -4.18 1.96 -13.58
CA ASP A 107 -4.68 0.76 -14.27
C ASP A 107 -5.61 -0.11 -13.41
N ILE A 108 -5.57 0.07 -12.08
CA ILE A 108 -6.40 -0.64 -11.13
C ILE A 108 -7.43 0.34 -10.58
N ARG A 109 -8.71 0.14 -10.88
CA ARG A 109 -9.77 1.07 -10.47
C ARG A 109 -9.90 1.08 -8.94
N TYR A 110 -9.93 2.27 -8.32
CA TYR A 110 -10.29 2.36 -6.92
C TYR A 110 -11.79 2.06 -6.75
N ASP A 111 -12.09 1.01 -6.00
CA ASP A 111 -13.45 0.53 -5.77
C ASP A 111 -13.59 -0.02 -4.35
N PRO A 112 -14.22 0.72 -3.44
CA PRO A 112 -14.44 0.29 -2.06
C PRO A 112 -15.72 -0.53 -1.85
N TYR A 113 -16.51 -0.79 -2.91
CA TYR A 113 -17.80 -1.48 -2.80
C TYR A 113 -17.77 -2.95 -3.19
N THR A 114 -16.91 -3.32 -4.14
CA THR A 114 -17.01 -4.62 -4.82
C THR A 114 -16.03 -5.68 -4.32
N THR A 115 -15.00 -5.32 -3.55
CA THR A 115 -14.07 -6.29 -2.96
C THR A 115 -14.75 -7.02 -1.79
N PRO A 116 -15.02 -8.34 -1.88
CA PRO A 116 -15.61 -9.08 -0.77
C PRO A 116 -14.59 -9.27 0.37
N LEU A 117 -15.05 -9.28 1.62
CA LEU A 117 -14.18 -9.43 2.79
C LEU A 117 -13.83 -10.92 3.01
N ARG A 118 -12.98 -11.48 2.14
CA ARG A 118 -12.43 -12.84 2.27
C ARG A 118 -10.99 -12.92 1.76
N PRO A 119 -10.13 -13.79 2.32
CA PRO A 119 -8.69 -13.76 2.04
C PRO A 119 -8.31 -13.87 0.55
N ASP A 120 -8.98 -14.70 -0.23
CA ASP A 120 -8.71 -14.89 -1.66
C ASP A 120 -8.86 -13.60 -2.48
N ALA A 121 -9.78 -12.71 -2.11
CA ALA A 121 -10.00 -11.44 -2.78
C ALA A 121 -8.92 -10.38 -2.46
N TYR A 122 -8.09 -10.62 -1.44
CA TYR A 122 -7.00 -9.72 -1.03
C TYR A 122 -5.65 -10.13 -1.58
N LYS A 123 -5.59 -11.26 -2.30
CA LYS A 123 -4.37 -11.64 -3.02
C LYS A 123 -4.00 -10.58 -4.04
N ALA A 124 -2.70 -10.31 -4.19
CA ALA A 124 -2.21 -9.39 -5.21
C ALA A 124 -2.57 -9.91 -6.62
N SER A 125 -2.42 -11.21 -6.86
CA SER A 125 -2.87 -11.85 -8.10
C SER A 125 -4.36 -11.68 -8.38
N ALA A 126 -5.22 -11.82 -7.36
CA ALA A 126 -6.66 -11.64 -7.48
C ALA A 126 -7.02 -10.17 -7.76
N THR A 127 -6.37 -9.23 -7.06
CA THR A 127 -6.52 -7.79 -7.29
C THR A 127 -6.14 -7.41 -8.72
N LEU A 128 -5.03 -7.95 -9.21
CA LEU A 128 -4.57 -7.72 -10.59
C LEU A 128 -5.56 -8.30 -11.61
N ALA A 129 -6.08 -9.50 -11.39
CA ALA A 129 -7.07 -10.13 -12.26
C ALA A 129 -8.40 -9.37 -12.28
N ALA A 130 -8.86 -8.91 -11.12
CA ALA A 130 -10.09 -8.13 -10.98
C ALA A 130 -9.98 -6.73 -11.59
N ARG A 131 -8.76 -6.15 -11.65
CA ARG A 131 -8.50 -4.78 -12.14
C ARG A 131 -9.21 -3.70 -11.33
N HIS A 132 -9.62 -4.02 -10.11
CA HIS A 132 -10.17 -3.08 -9.15
C HIS A 132 -9.84 -3.50 -7.72
N GLY A 133 -10.01 -2.56 -6.79
CA GLY A 133 -9.88 -2.78 -5.35
C GLY A 133 -9.71 -1.43 -4.64
N TYR A 134 -9.58 -1.44 -3.33
CA TYR A 134 -9.38 -0.20 -2.57
C TYR A 134 -7.96 -0.14 -1.98
N CYS A 135 -7.69 0.84 -1.10
CA CYS A 135 -6.33 1.15 -0.63
C CYS A 135 -5.52 -0.07 -0.14
N ILE A 136 -6.15 -1.04 0.55
CA ILE A 136 -5.48 -2.25 1.03
C ILE A 136 -5.04 -3.16 -0.12
N ASN A 137 -5.95 -3.48 -1.05
CA ASN A 137 -5.67 -4.31 -2.23
C ASN A 137 -4.56 -3.68 -3.09
N LYS A 138 -4.66 -2.37 -3.33
CA LYS A 138 -3.70 -1.64 -4.17
C LYS A 138 -2.33 -1.54 -3.52
N ALA A 139 -2.25 -1.35 -2.20
CA ALA A 139 -0.98 -1.41 -1.47
C ALA A 139 -0.36 -2.82 -1.53
N GLY A 140 -1.17 -3.87 -1.36
CA GLY A 140 -0.72 -5.27 -1.49
C GLY A 140 -0.19 -5.60 -2.88
N LEU A 141 -0.91 -5.22 -3.94
CA LEU A 141 -0.46 -5.40 -5.32
C LEU A 141 0.82 -4.62 -5.62
N MET A 142 0.94 -3.38 -5.14
CA MET A 142 2.16 -2.59 -5.29
C MET A 142 3.36 -3.25 -4.61
N ALA A 143 3.18 -3.73 -3.37
CA ALA A 143 4.23 -4.46 -2.66
C ALA A 143 4.63 -5.75 -3.40
N ALA A 144 3.65 -6.52 -3.89
CA ALA A 144 3.90 -7.75 -4.65
C ALA A 144 4.68 -7.48 -5.94
N ALA A 145 4.31 -6.43 -6.67
CA ALA A 145 4.96 -6.05 -7.92
C ALA A 145 6.40 -5.57 -7.69
N CYS A 146 6.65 -4.77 -6.65
CA CYS A 146 8.00 -4.38 -6.24
C CYS A 146 8.87 -5.60 -5.94
N ARG A 147 8.37 -6.53 -5.13
CA ARG A 147 9.09 -7.77 -4.76
C ARG A 147 9.40 -8.62 -5.98
N ALA A 148 8.46 -8.75 -6.92
CA ALA A 148 8.63 -9.52 -8.15
C ALA A 148 9.77 -9.00 -9.06
N VAL A 149 10.18 -7.73 -8.91
CA VAL A 149 11.29 -7.11 -9.65
C VAL A 149 12.52 -6.83 -8.78
N GLY A 150 12.56 -7.41 -7.57
CA GLY A 150 13.71 -7.37 -6.66
C GLY A 150 13.81 -6.11 -5.81
N VAL A 151 12.73 -5.32 -5.69
CA VAL A 151 12.68 -4.14 -4.82
C VAL A 151 12.02 -4.53 -3.49
N PRO A 152 12.69 -4.35 -2.34
CA PRO A 152 12.08 -4.61 -1.04
C PRO A 152 10.85 -3.72 -0.82
N ALA A 153 9.74 -4.31 -0.39
CA ALA A 153 8.51 -3.56 -0.09
C ALA A 153 7.72 -4.22 1.03
N ARG A 154 7.07 -3.42 1.86
CA ARG A 154 6.15 -3.83 2.93
C ARG A 154 4.89 -2.98 2.87
N VAL A 155 3.79 -3.47 3.44
CA VAL A 155 2.55 -2.69 3.53
C VAL A 155 2.51 -1.98 4.87
N GLY A 156 2.00 -0.76 4.88
CA GLY A 156 1.78 0.02 6.09
C GLY A 156 0.33 0.47 6.19
N TYR A 157 -0.12 0.67 7.43
CA TYR A 157 -1.50 1.03 7.69
C TYR A 157 -1.61 2.17 8.69
N ALA A 158 -2.68 2.95 8.54
CA ALA A 158 -3.06 3.96 9.51
C ALA A 158 -4.57 4.17 9.51
N ASP A 159 -5.11 4.72 10.58
CA ASP A 159 -6.47 5.24 10.60
C ASP A 159 -6.45 6.68 10.12
N VAL A 160 -7.41 7.04 9.28
CA VAL A 160 -7.46 8.37 8.68
C VAL A 160 -8.89 8.90 8.65
N ARG A 161 -9.04 10.21 8.76
CA ARG A 161 -10.24 10.91 8.29
C ARG A 161 -9.97 11.34 6.86
N ASN A 162 -10.66 10.70 5.92
CA ASN A 162 -10.50 10.98 4.49
C ASN A 162 -11.71 11.74 3.97
N HIS A 163 -11.47 12.93 3.43
CA HIS A 163 -12.53 13.78 2.90
C HIS A 163 -12.91 13.41 1.45
N MET A 164 -12.20 12.47 0.81
CA MET A 164 -12.61 11.82 -0.43
C MET A 164 -13.51 10.62 -0.12
N THR A 165 -14.79 10.91 0.14
CA THR A 165 -15.84 9.92 0.43
C THR A 165 -17.18 10.38 -0.17
N THR A 166 -18.14 9.47 -0.31
CA THR A 166 -19.52 9.78 -0.71
C THR A 166 -20.42 9.77 0.52
N LYS A 167 -21.60 10.42 0.44
CA LYS A 167 -22.61 10.34 1.51
C LYS A 167 -23.02 8.90 1.76
N ARG A 168 -23.25 8.14 0.69
CA ARG A 168 -23.58 6.71 0.76
C ARG A 168 -22.51 5.93 1.51
N MET A 169 -21.23 6.12 1.16
CA MET A 169 -20.13 5.45 1.86
C MET A 169 -20.11 5.79 3.34
N THR A 170 -20.23 7.08 3.67
CA THR A 170 -20.19 7.57 5.05
C THR A 170 -21.34 7.00 5.88
N GLU A 171 -22.56 6.98 5.33
CA GLU A 171 -23.74 6.37 5.96
C GLU A 171 -23.58 4.86 6.16
N PHE A 172 -22.93 4.19 5.21
CA PHE A 172 -22.71 2.74 5.26
C PHE A 172 -21.66 2.33 6.28
N MET A 173 -20.57 3.09 6.35
CA MET A 173 -19.54 2.95 7.37
C MET A 173 -20.07 3.33 8.76
N GLY A 174 -20.99 4.31 8.85
CA GLY A 174 -21.52 4.82 10.12
C GLY A 174 -20.53 5.68 10.91
N THR A 175 -19.44 6.10 10.27
CA THR A 175 -18.36 6.92 10.83
C THR A 175 -17.64 7.66 9.70
N ASP A 176 -16.87 8.69 10.03
CA ASP A 176 -15.99 9.42 9.11
C ASP A 176 -14.53 8.93 9.16
N VAL A 177 -14.25 7.88 9.95
CA VAL A 177 -12.93 7.28 10.11
C VAL A 177 -12.75 6.08 9.19
N PHE A 178 -11.69 6.12 8.38
CA PHE A 178 -11.17 5.05 7.55
C PHE A 178 -10.06 4.31 8.30
N TYR A 179 -10.45 3.25 9.01
CA TYR A 179 -9.59 2.32 9.71
C TYR A 179 -8.77 1.49 8.71
N PHE A 180 -7.50 1.24 9.03
CA PHE A 180 -6.59 0.47 8.16
C PHE A 180 -6.48 1.00 6.72
N HIS A 181 -6.39 2.33 6.54
CA HIS A 181 -5.99 2.90 5.27
C HIS A 181 -4.59 2.42 4.89
N GLY A 182 -4.49 1.74 3.74
CA GLY A 182 -3.26 1.09 3.28
C GLY A 182 -2.37 2.00 2.43
N TYR A 183 -1.07 1.94 2.71
CA TYR A 183 0.01 2.47 1.87
C TYR A 183 1.11 1.41 1.70
N VAL A 184 2.04 1.65 0.79
CA VAL A 184 3.24 0.80 0.65
C VAL A 184 4.46 1.57 1.15
N ASP A 185 5.38 0.86 1.77
CA ASP A 185 6.68 1.36 2.20
C ASP A 185 7.76 0.61 1.41
N ILE A 186 8.55 1.35 0.62
CA ILE A 186 9.43 0.79 -0.43
C ILE A 186 10.88 1.10 -0.09
N GLY A 187 11.72 0.08 -0.14
CA GLY A 187 13.14 0.17 0.13
C GLY A 187 13.93 0.70 -1.07
N LEU A 188 14.28 1.99 -1.05
CA LEU A 188 15.02 2.68 -2.11
C LEU A 188 16.23 3.42 -1.55
N GLU A 189 17.39 3.27 -2.20
CA GLU A 189 18.64 3.96 -1.82
C GLU A 189 19.02 3.79 -0.32
N GLY A 190 18.64 2.65 0.29
CA GLY A 190 18.88 2.36 1.71
C GLY A 190 17.93 3.06 2.68
N ARG A 191 16.80 3.58 2.19
CA ARG A 191 15.75 4.24 2.96
C ARG A 191 14.39 3.62 2.66
N TRP A 192 13.47 3.78 3.59
CA TRP A 192 12.05 3.46 3.44
C TRP A 192 11.32 4.71 2.94
N ILE A 193 10.71 4.61 1.76
CA ILE A 193 9.98 5.69 1.10
C ILE A 193 8.53 5.24 0.92
N LYS A 194 7.59 5.98 1.51
CA LYS A 194 6.17 5.63 1.52
C LYS A 194 5.45 6.16 0.29
N ALA A 195 4.53 5.37 -0.24
CA ALA A 195 3.70 5.76 -1.37
C ALA A 195 2.28 5.21 -1.23
N THR A 196 1.29 6.00 -1.63
CA THR A 196 -0.12 5.59 -1.67
C THR A 196 -0.64 5.62 -3.11
N PRO A 197 -0.65 4.48 -3.85
CA PRO A 197 -1.17 4.41 -5.21
C PRO A 197 -2.71 4.23 -5.24
N ALA A 198 -3.44 4.73 -4.24
CA ALA A 198 -4.84 4.36 -4.03
C ALA A 198 -5.77 4.95 -5.10
N PHE A 199 -5.95 6.27 -5.14
CA PHE A 199 -6.94 6.91 -6.01
C PHE A 199 -6.40 7.05 -7.44
N ASN A 200 -7.06 6.38 -8.39
CA ASN A 200 -6.73 6.48 -9.81
C ASN A 200 -7.07 7.89 -10.33
N ARG A 201 -6.32 8.37 -11.33
CA ARG A 201 -6.49 9.73 -11.88
C ARG A 201 -7.92 10.08 -12.26
N GLN A 202 -8.61 9.18 -12.98
CA GLN A 202 -10.01 9.39 -13.40
C GLN A 202 -10.95 9.59 -12.20
N LEU A 203 -10.72 8.90 -11.08
CA LEU A 203 -11.53 9.06 -9.87
C LEU A 203 -11.25 10.43 -9.24
N THR A 204 -9.98 10.82 -9.12
CA THR A 204 -9.62 12.13 -8.57
C THR A 204 -10.23 13.27 -9.40
N GLU A 205 -10.29 13.15 -10.73
CA GLU A 205 -10.97 14.11 -11.60
C GLU A 205 -12.47 14.22 -11.30
N ARG A 206 -13.16 13.09 -11.11
CA ARG A 206 -14.60 13.06 -10.74
C ARG A 206 -14.87 13.73 -9.40
N PHE A 207 -13.94 13.64 -8.46
CA PHE A 207 -14.02 14.29 -7.15
C PHE A 207 -13.45 15.73 -7.15
N GLY A 208 -12.96 16.24 -8.30
CA GLY A 208 -12.36 17.57 -8.39
C GLY A 208 -11.04 17.71 -7.60
N LEU A 209 -10.26 16.63 -7.54
CA LEU A 209 -9.02 16.51 -6.78
C LEU A 209 -7.84 16.25 -7.71
N LYS A 210 -6.65 16.66 -7.28
CA LYS A 210 -5.41 16.32 -8.00
C LYS A 210 -5.01 14.87 -7.67
N PRO A 211 -4.55 14.09 -8.65
CA PRO A 211 -3.91 12.82 -8.39
C PRO A 211 -2.75 12.99 -7.43
N LEU A 212 -2.53 12.00 -6.57
CA LEU A 212 -1.33 11.92 -5.79
C LEU A 212 -0.17 11.51 -6.70
N GLU A 213 0.81 12.37 -6.84
CA GLU A 213 2.04 12.10 -7.59
C GLU A 213 3.14 11.62 -6.65
N TRP A 214 4.07 10.82 -7.15
CA TRP A 214 5.19 10.31 -6.37
C TRP A 214 6.48 10.40 -7.19
N ASP A 215 7.57 10.81 -6.54
CA ASP A 215 8.86 11.05 -7.17
C ASP A 215 9.90 9.96 -6.86
N GLY A 216 9.55 8.98 -6.02
CA GLY A 216 10.47 7.92 -5.59
C GLY A 216 11.61 8.40 -4.70
N ARG A 217 11.53 9.62 -4.15
CA ARG A 217 12.53 10.24 -3.28
C ARG A 217 11.96 10.74 -1.96
N SER A 218 10.69 11.12 -1.97
CA SER A 218 9.95 11.68 -0.86
C SER A 218 8.70 10.85 -0.60
N ASP A 219 8.24 10.82 0.65
CA ASP A 219 6.98 10.16 0.99
C ASP A 219 5.82 10.83 0.26
N SER A 220 4.94 10.04 -0.34
CA SER A 220 3.69 10.49 -0.97
C SER A 220 2.51 9.72 -0.40
N ILE A 221 2.07 10.19 0.78
CA ILE A 221 0.99 9.60 1.58
C ILE A 221 -0.08 10.64 1.97
N TYR A 222 0.11 11.91 1.60
CA TYR A 222 -0.83 13.00 1.89
C TYR A 222 -1.50 13.45 0.60
N HIS A 223 -2.82 13.61 0.61
CA HIS A 223 -3.46 14.58 -0.26
C HIS A 223 -3.51 15.90 0.52
N PRO A 224 -2.52 16.79 0.36
CA PRO A 224 -2.39 17.92 1.26
C PRO A 224 -3.53 18.93 1.07
N TYR A 225 -4.07 19.07 -0.15
CA TYR A 225 -5.04 20.10 -0.50
C TYR A 225 -6.02 19.67 -1.60
N ASP A 226 -7.28 20.07 -1.48
CA ASP A 226 -8.20 20.10 -2.63
C ASP A 226 -7.82 21.23 -3.62
N MET A 227 -8.54 21.34 -4.75
CA MET A 227 -8.29 22.41 -5.75
C MET A 227 -8.48 23.84 -5.19
N ALA A 228 -9.08 23.99 -4.01
CA ALA A 228 -9.31 25.24 -3.30
C ALA A 228 -8.34 25.47 -2.11
N GLY A 229 -7.34 24.59 -1.90
CA GLY A 229 -6.35 24.76 -0.84
C GLY A 229 -6.81 24.32 0.57
N ARG A 230 -7.89 23.55 0.70
CA ARG A 230 -8.38 23.05 2.00
C ARG A 230 -7.77 21.69 2.34
N ARG A 231 -7.47 21.50 3.63
CA ARG A 231 -6.92 20.23 4.18
C ARG A 231 -7.86 19.07 3.85
N HIS A 232 -7.32 17.97 3.31
CA HIS A 232 -8.15 16.91 2.73
C HIS A 232 -8.01 15.53 3.41
N MET A 233 -6.96 15.27 4.20
CA MET A 233 -6.78 14.01 4.91
C MET A 233 -6.09 14.22 6.26
N GLU A 234 -6.63 13.62 7.31
CA GLU A 234 -6.03 13.63 8.65
C GLU A 234 -5.67 12.21 9.05
N TYR A 235 -4.45 12.00 9.55
CA TYR A 235 -4.08 10.73 10.16
C TYR A 235 -4.51 10.75 11.62
N LEU A 236 -5.01 9.63 12.13
CA LEU A 236 -5.58 9.53 13.48
C LEU A 236 -4.82 8.53 14.33
N ALA A 237 -4.36 7.43 13.74
CA ALA A 237 -3.57 6.41 14.42
C ALA A 237 -2.63 5.70 13.44
N TYR A 238 -1.41 5.41 13.87
CA TYR A 238 -0.53 4.50 13.14
C TYR A 238 -0.85 3.05 13.50
N ARG A 239 -0.95 2.18 12.49
CA ARG A 239 -1.31 0.75 12.66
C ARG A 239 -0.14 -0.20 12.39
N GLY A 240 1.05 0.32 12.09
CA GLY A 240 2.23 -0.51 11.86
C GLY A 240 2.50 -0.84 10.39
N VAL A 241 3.62 -1.53 10.17
CA VAL A 241 4.01 -2.13 8.90
C VAL A 241 4.09 -3.65 9.00
N TYR A 242 3.85 -4.32 7.86
CA TYR A 242 3.71 -5.77 7.75
C TYR A 242 4.34 -6.28 6.45
N ALA A 243 4.94 -7.46 6.49
CA ALA A 243 5.39 -8.19 5.30
C ALA A 243 4.23 -8.78 4.48
N ASP A 244 3.07 -9.01 5.08
CA ASP A 244 1.87 -9.46 4.38
C ASP A 244 0.64 -8.67 4.84
N ILE A 245 -0.48 -8.78 4.12
CA ILE A 245 -1.73 -8.16 4.55
C ILE A 245 -2.23 -8.84 5.83
N PRO A 246 -2.41 -8.14 6.97
CA PRO A 246 -2.88 -8.72 8.22
C PRO A 246 -4.40 -8.91 8.19
N PHE A 247 -4.88 -9.76 7.28
CA PHE A 247 -6.29 -9.88 6.92
C PHE A 247 -7.20 -10.10 8.12
N ASP A 248 -6.88 -11.05 9.00
CA ASP A 248 -7.72 -11.35 10.17
C ASP A 248 -7.81 -10.15 11.13
N THR A 249 -6.71 -9.39 11.27
CA THR A 249 -6.69 -8.16 12.09
C THR A 249 -7.56 -7.06 11.47
N ILE A 250 -7.49 -6.89 10.15
CA ILE A 250 -8.32 -5.93 9.40
C ILE A 250 -9.79 -6.34 9.48
N ALA A 251 -10.10 -7.61 9.24
CA ALA A 251 -11.46 -8.13 9.25
C ALA A 251 -12.12 -7.97 10.63
N GLU A 252 -11.38 -8.25 11.70
CA GLU A 252 -11.83 -8.04 13.08
C GLU A 252 -12.04 -6.55 13.38
N CYS A 253 -11.16 -5.67 12.89
CA CYS A 253 -11.37 -4.23 13.01
C CYS A 253 -12.63 -3.77 12.28
N PHE A 254 -12.85 -4.22 11.04
CA PHE A 254 -14.01 -3.84 10.24
C PHE A 254 -15.30 -4.37 10.84
N ARG A 255 -15.28 -5.58 11.43
CA ARG A 255 -16.42 -6.13 12.15
C ARG A 255 -16.85 -5.25 13.33
N ARG A 256 -15.88 -4.68 14.05
CA ARG A 256 -16.13 -3.81 15.22
C ARG A 256 -16.56 -2.40 14.80
N GLU A 257 -15.82 -1.78 13.89
CA GLU A 257 -15.96 -0.36 13.56
C GLU A 257 -16.98 -0.10 12.43
N TYR A 258 -17.20 -1.08 11.54
CA TYR A 258 -18.09 -0.98 10.38
C TYR A 258 -19.14 -2.10 10.35
N PRO A 259 -19.96 -2.28 11.41
CA PRO A 259 -20.81 -3.47 11.54
C PRO A 259 -21.78 -3.66 10.35
N ARG A 260 -22.35 -2.58 9.81
CA ARG A 260 -23.24 -2.64 8.63
C ARG A 260 -22.48 -3.03 7.36
N MET A 261 -21.33 -2.40 7.13
CA MET A 261 -20.49 -2.69 5.98
C MET A 261 -19.91 -4.09 6.02
N HIS A 262 -19.45 -4.55 7.19
CA HIS A 262 -18.94 -5.89 7.40
C HIS A 262 -19.98 -6.96 7.04
N VAL A 263 -21.23 -6.81 7.47
CA VAL A 263 -22.32 -7.74 7.13
C VAL A 263 -22.54 -7.77 5.61
N ALA A 264 -22.58 -6.62 4.95
CA ALA A 264 -22.77 -6.56 3.50
C ALA A 264 -21.60 -7.14 2.71
N MET A 265 -20.36 -6.79 3.06
CA MET A 265 -19.15 -7.31 2.42
C MET A 265 -18.95 -8.81 2.64
N SER A 266 -19.50 -9.35 3.73
CA SER A 266 -19.53 -10.80 3.99
C SER A 266 -20.56 -11.51 3.11
N GLY A 267 -21.63 -10.81 2.70
CA GLY A 267 -22.66 -11.30 1.80
C GLY A 267 -22.35 -11.13 0.30
N GLY A 268 -21.34 -10.33 -0.07
CA GLY A 268 -20.95 -10.08 -1.46
C GLY A 268 -20.50 -8.64 -1.70
N ALA A 269 -20.76 -8.13 -2.91
CA ALA A 269 -20.51 -6.74 -3.26
C ALA A 269 -21.62 -5.82 -2.72
N ILE A 270 -21.25 -4.60 -2.35
CA ILE A 270 -22.20 -3.53 -2.04
C ILE A 270 -22.66 -2.93 -3.37
N GLU A 271 -23.96 -2.80 -3.60
CA GLU A 271 -24.47 -2.09 -4.78
C GLU A 271 -24.10 -0.59 -4.70
N GLY A 272 -23.54 -0.03 -5.76
CA GLY A 272 -23.18 1.38 -5.86
C GLY A 272 -22.11 1.66 -6.93
N ASP A 273 -21.87 2.94 -7.20
CA ASP A 273 -20.76 3.41 -8.04
C ASP A 273 -20.13 4.62 -7.37
N PHE A 274 -19.07 4.37 -6.61
CA PHE A 274 -18.36 5.38 -5.83
C PHE A 274 -17.90 6.58 -6.69
N GLY A 275 -17.50 6.32 -7.93
CA GLY A 275 -17.04 7.35 -8.84
C GLY A 275 -18.19 8.23 -9.36
N ALA A 276 -19.30 7.61 -9.76
CA ALA A 276 -20.48 8.34 -10.24
C ALA A 276 -21.15 9.14 -9.10
N GLU A 277 -21.20 8.58 -7.89
CA GLU A 277 -21.69 9.25 -6.69
C GLU A 277 -20.84 10.50 -6.38
N GLY A 278 -19.52 10.36 -6.34
CA GLY A 278 -18.62 11.50 -6.09
C GLY A 278 -18.71 12.61 -7.15
N GLU A 279 -18.88 12.24 -8.42
CA GLU A 279 -19.09 13.20 -9.51
C GLU A 279 -20.40 13.98 -9.32
N ALA A 280 -21.49 13.29 -8.98
CA ALA A 280 -22.79 13.91 -8.74
C ALA A 280 -22.76 14.85 -7.54
N GLU A 281 -22.11 14.45 -6.44
CA GLU A 281 -21.96 15.26 -5.23
C GLU A 281 -21.08 16.50 -5.48
N THR A 282 -19.96 16.35 -6.20
CA THR A 282 -19.11 17.49 -6.60
C THR A 282 -19.88 18.49 -7.46
N LYS A 283 -20.64 18.01 -8.45
CA LYS A 283 -21.49 18.87 -9.30
C LYS A 283 -22.57 19.59 -8.51
N ALA A 284 -23.19 18.93 -7.53
CA ALA A 284 -24.20 19.54 -6.67
C ALA A 284 -23.60 20.64 -5.77
N ALA A 285 -22.40 20.41 -5.22
CA ALA A 285 -21.71 21.40 -4.37
C ALA A 285 -21.22 22.64 -5.14
N ALA A 286 -21.00 22.52 -6.46
CA ALA A 286 -20.58 23.61 -7.34
C ALA A 286 -21.75 24.48 -7.86
N ARG A 287 -23.01 24.13 -7.55
CA ARG A 287 -24.17 24.95 -7.94
C ARG A 287 -24.30 26.16 -6.99
N PRO A 288 -24.48 27.38 -7.53
CA PRO A 288 -24.61 28.61 -6.75
C PRO A 288 -25.88 28.66 -5.91
#